data_AF-G5G996-F1
#
_entry.id   AF-G5G996-F1
#
_cell.length_a   1.000
_cell.length_b   1.000
_cell.length_c   1.000
_cell.angle_alpha   90.00
_cell.angle_beta   90.00
_cell.angle_gamma   90.00
#
_symmetry.space_group_name_H-M   'P 1'
#
loop_
_entity.id
_entity.type
_entity.pdbx_description
1 polymer ?
#
loop_
_entity_poly.entity_id
_entity_poly.type
_entity_poly.pdbx_seq_one_letter_code
_entity_poly.pdbx_strand_id
1 'polypeptide(L)'
;MHNLYTKFVKILEICKLFSENLVNEYGNIPRRGPIPKFSDLEVVALSLAAESESINSEKWLFEYRLQEYKDKLPTLISRRQFNDRRKNTAGLCEEIRKRLAMKMDGAEKTVLCGFQAHRSLPCCQGEALQDGTDW
;
A
#
# COMPACT_ATOMS: atom_id res chain seq x y z
N MET A 1 -15.39 21.30 0.64
CA MET A 1 -14.34 20.73 1.52
C MET A 1 -14.06 19.31 1.06
N HIS A 2 -12.80 18.92 0.90
CA HIS A 2 -12.47 17.51 0.65
C HIS A 2 -12.42 16.76 1.98
N ASN A 3 -13.10 15.61 2.02
CA ASN A 3 -13.17 14.74 3.18
C ASN A 3 -12.39 13.46 2.88
N LEU A 4 -11.65 12.91 3.85
CA LEU A 4 -10.89 11.66 3.70
C LEU A 4 -11.75 10.54 3.09
N TYR A 5 -13.00 10.39 3.55
CA TYR A 5 -13.96 9.42 3.01
C TYR A 5 -14.28 9.67 1.53
N THR A 6 -14.46 10.93 1.12
CA THR A 6 -14.72 11.27 -0.29
C THR A 6 -13.50 11.05 -1.19
N LYS A 7 -12.27 11.27 -0.68
CA LYS A 7 -11.04 10.91 -1.39
C LYS A 7 -10.92 9.38 -1.51
N PHE A 8 -11.15 8.65 -0.41
CA PHE A 8 -11.15 7.19 -0.37
C PHE A 8 -12.12 6.58 -1.38
N VAL A 9 -13.37 7.04 -1.47
CA VAL A 9 -14.36 6.52 -2.45
C VAL A 9 -13.88 6.72 -3.88
N LYS A 10 -13.37 7.91 -4.23
CA LYS A 10 -12.84 8.19 -5.58
C LYS A 10 -11.60 7.36 -5.91
N ILE A 11 -10.69 7.20 -4.95
CA ILE A 11 -9.49 6.38 -5.11
C ILE A 11 -9.86 4.90 -5.22
N LEU A 12 -10.85 4.42 -4.47
CA LEU A 12 -11.34 3.04 -4.57
C LEU A 12 -11.97 2.74 -5.94
N GLU A 13 -12.71 3.71 -6.50
CA GLU A 13 -13.24 3.62 -7.87
C GLU A 13 -12.12 3.54 -8.92
N ILE A 14 -11.09 4.39 -8.80
CA ILE A 14 -9.87 4.32 -9.61
C ILE A 14 -9.18 2.96 -9.46
N CYS A 15 -8.96 2.48 -8.23
CA CYS A 15 -8.34 1.18 -7.96
C CYS A 15 -9.13 0.05 -8.61
N LYS A 16 -10.47 0.07 -8.57
CA LYS A 16 -11.32 -0.92 -9.27
C LYS A 16 -11.06 -0.93 -10.77
N LEU A 17 -11.06 0.24 -11.43
CA LEU A 17 -10.81 0.38 -12.87
C LEU A 17 -9.44 -0.18 -13.32
N PHE A 18 -8.41 -0.13 -12.46
CA PHE A 18 -7.09 -0.67 -12.79
C PHE A 18 -6.85 -2.11 -12.30
N SER A 19 -7.80 -2.70 -11.57
CA SER A 19 -7.65 -3.99 -10.89
C SER A 19 -8.09 -5.23 -11.68
N GLU A 20 -8.61 -5.06 -12.90
CA GLU A 20 -9.35 -6.05 -13.70
C GLU A 20 -8.82 -7.49 -13.67
N ASN A 21 -7.49 -7.68 -13.72
CA ASN A 21 -6.83 -9.00 -13.74
C ASN A 21 -5.94 -9.27 -12.50
N LEU A 22 -6.03 -8.44 -11.46
CA LEU A 22 -5.17 -8.49 -10.26
C LEU A 22 -5.89 -9.03 -9.01
N VAL A 23 -7.22 -9.00 -9.01
CA VAL A 23 -8.06 -9.35 -7.86
C VAL A 23 -9.30 -10.12 -8.30
N ASN A 24 -9.87 -10.88 -7.38
CA ASN A 24 -11.17 -11.53 -7.54
C ASN A 24 -12.31 -10.50 -7.55
N GLU A 25 -13.52 -10.94 -7.91
CA GLU A 25 -14.79 -10.19 -7.86
C GLU A 25 -15.00 -9.38 -6.55
N TYR A 26 -14.52 -9.91 -5.42
CA TYR A 26 -14.60 -9.28 -4.10
C TYR A 26 -13.50 -8.24 -3.82
N GLY A 27 -12.69 -7.83 -4.81
CA GLY A 27 -11.57 -6.91 -4.63
C GLY A 27 -10.42 -7.45 -3.78
N ASN A 28 -10.23 -8.77 -3.76
CA ASN A 28 -9.20 -9.45 -2.97
C ASN A 28 -8.20 -10.18 -3.85
N ILE A 29 -6.93 -10.24 -3.44
CA ILE A 29 -5.90 -11.04 -4.11
C ILE A 29 -6.33 -12.52 -4.04
N PRO A 30 -6.24 -13.30 -5.13
CA PRO A 30 -6.63 -14.71 -5.14
C PRO A 30 -5.86 -15.50 -4.07
N ARG A 31 -6.57 -16.00 -3.05
CA ARG A 31 -5.97 -16.74 -1.92
C ARG A 31 -6.91 -17.80 -1.38
N ARG A 32 -6.34 -18.87 -0.83
CA ARG A 32 -7.09 -19.93 -0.15
C ARG A 32 -7.47 -19.46 1.25
N GLY A 33 -8.73 -19.64 1.64
CA GLY A 33 -9.24 -19.32 2.98
C GLY A 33 -10.42 -18.34 2.99
N PRO A 34 -10.82 -17.84 4.17
CA PRO A 34 -12.00 -16.99 4.33
C PRO A 34 -11.88 -15.64 3.61
N ILE A 35 -13.00 -15.19 3.02
CA ILE A 35 -13.14 -13.86 2.44
C ILE A 35 -13.09 -12.81 3.58
N PRO A 36 -12.24 -11.78 3.50
CA PRO A 36 -12.14 -10.76 4.54
C PRO A 36 -13.31 -9.78 4.50
N LYS A 37 -13.68 -9.21 5.66
CA LYS A 37 -14.75 -8.20 5.79
C LYS A 37 -14.45 -6.87 5.08
N PHE A 38 -13.18 -6.59 4.85
CA PHE A 38 -12.66 -5.40 4.17
C PHE A 38 -11.75 -5.93 3.06
N SER A 39 -11.88 -5.47 1.82
CA SER A 39 -11.17 -6.01 0.67
C SER A 39 -9.71 -5.57 0.62
N ASP A 40 -8.86 -6.28 -0.14
CA ASP A 40 -7.47 -5.87 -0.35
C ASP A 40 -7.39 -4.56 -1.17
N LEU A 41 -8.32 -4.33 -2.10
CA LEU A 41 -8.48 -3.04 -2.79
C LEU A 41 -8.81 -1.89 -1.83
N GLU A 42 -9.69 -2.09 -0.84
CA GLU A 42 -9.97 -1.05 0.15
C GLU A 42 -8.77 -0.76 1.07
N VAL A 43 -7.93 -1.76 1.37
CA VAL A 43 -6.64 -1.52 2.06
C VAL A 43 -5.71 -0.64 1.22
N VAL A 44 -5.60 -0.92 -0.09
CA VAL A 44 -4.79 -0.12 -1.02
C VAL A 44 -5.35 1.30 -1.17
N ALA A 45 -6.65 1.43 -1.40
CA ALA A 45 -7.33 2.72 -1.56
C ALA A 45 -7.24 3.58 -0.30
N LEU A 46 -7.30 2.98 0.91
CA LEU A 46 -7.12 3.70 2.17
C LEU A 46 -5.66 4.15 2.38
N SER A 47 -4.67 3.37 1.95
CA SER A 47 -3.26 3.80 1.95
C SER A 47 -3.06 5.02 1.04
N LEU A 48 -3.51 4.92 -0.22
CA LEU A 48 -3.42 6.00 -1.21
C LEU A 48 -4.22 7.23 -0.77
N ALA A 49 -5.37 7.07 -0.10
CA ALA A 49 -6.13 8.19 0.46
C ALA A 49 -5.38 8.89 1.60
N ALA A 50 -4.74 8.14 2.50
CA ALA A 50 -3.89 8.69 3.56
C ALA A 50 -2.65 9.40 2.99
N GLU A 51 -1.99 8.81 2.00
CA GLU A 51 -0.90 9.42 1.21
C GLU A 51 -1.36 10.75 0.59
N SER A 52 -2.58 10.84 0.05
CA SER A 52 -3.16 12.05 -0.55
C SER A 52 -3.63 13.14 0.45
N GLU A 53 -3.64 12.83 1.74
CA GLU A 53 -3.82 13.78 2.85
C GLU A 53 -2.49 14.05 3.58
N SER A 54 -1.36 13.58 3.04
CA SER A 54 -0.03 13.62 3.65
C SER A 54 0.04 13.00 5.06
N ILE A 55 -0.83 12.03 5.36
CA ILE A 55 -0.89 11.36 6.66
C ILE A 55 0.13 10.22 6.69
N ASN A 56 1.30 10.51 7.27
CA ASN A 56 2.37 9.53 7.48
C ASN A 56 2.18 8.65 8.74
N SER A 57 1.34 9.08 9.70
CA SER A 57 1.14 8.38 10.97
C SER A 57 -0.12 7.52 10.95
N GLU A 58 0.03 6.19 10.88
CA GLU A 58 -1.13 5.28 10.95
C GLU A 58 -1.78 5.30 12.33
N LYS A 59 -1.03 5.67 13.38
CA LYS A 59 -1.62 5.88 14.72
C LYS A 59 -2.65 6.99 14.65
N TRP A 60 -2.29 8.15 14.09
CA TRP A 60 -3.21 9.29 13.97
C TRP A 60 -4.37 9.03 12.99
N LEU A 61 -4.09 8.32 11.88
CA LEU A 61 -5.13 7.90 10.94
C LEU A 61 -6.23 7.07 11.63
N PHE A 62 -5.85 6.07 12.44
CA PHE A 62 -6.79 5.18 13.11
C PHE A 62 -7.42 5.75 14.40
N GLU A 63 -6.67 6.54 15.17
CA GLU A 63 -7.15 7.07 16.46
C GLU A 63 -7.97 8.37 16.31
N TYR A 64 -7.65 9.21 15.31
CA TYR A 64 -8.34 10.48 15.05
C TYR A 64 -9.22 10.40 13.80
N ARG A 65 -8.61 10.33 12.61
CA ARG A 65 -9.34 10.53 11.35
C ARG A 65 -10.42 9.49 11.09
N LEU A 66 -10.15 8.22 11.31
CA LEU A 66 -11.11 7.16 11.05
C LEU A 66 -12.24 7.08 12.10
N GLN A 67 -12.09 7.72 13.27
CA GLN A 67 -13.20 7.84 14.23
C GLN A 67 -14.30 8.77 13.72
N GLU A 68 -13.95 9.85 13.00
CA GLU A 68 -14.92 10.74 12.32
C GLU A 68 -15.82 9.98 11.30
N TYR A 69 -15.38 8.79 10.83
CA TYR A 69 -16.04 8.00 9.79
C TYR A 69 -16.47 6.61 10.24
N LYS A 70 -16.48 6.34 11.55
CA LYS A 70 -16.81 5.02 12.12
C LYS A 70 -18.18 4.50 11.65
N ASP A 71 -19.17 5.39 11.57
CA ASP A 71 -20.54 5.06 11.13
C ASP A 71 -20.62 4.79 9.61
N LYS A 72 -19.69 5.34 8.83
CA LYS A 72 -19.62 5.19 7.36
C LYS A 72 -18.74 4.03 6.91
N LEU A 73 -17.90 3.50 7.81
CA LEU A 73 -16.98 2.38 7.59
C LEU A 73 -17.15 1.32 8.70
N PRO A 74 -18.35 0.71 8.86
CA PRO A 74 -18.60 -0.29 9.90
C PRO A 74 -17.78 -1.59 9.73
N THR A 75 -17.21 -1.82 8.54
CA THR A 75 -16.34 -2.95 8.19
C THR A 75 -14.84 -2.69 8.47
N LEU A 76 -14.48 -1.52 9.01
CA LEU A 76 -13.10 -1.11 9.24
C LEU A 76 -12.34 -2.11 10.13
N ILE A 77 -11.19 -2.56 9.64
CA ILE A 77 -10.29 -3.48 10.35
C ILE A 77 -9.43 -2.75 11.39
N SER A 78 -8.88 -3.48 12.35
CA SER A 78 -7.97 -2.89 13.35
C SER A 78 -6.65 -2.39 12.72
N ARG A 79 -6.01 -1.38 13.33
CA ARG A 79 -4.70 -0.83 12.91
C ARG A 79 -3.64 -1.91 12.65
N ARG A 80 -3.60 -2.96 13.49
CA ARG A 80 -2.68 -4.10 13.31
C ARG A 80 -2.99 -4.89 12.04
N GLN A 81 -4.25 -5.29 11.86
CA GLN A 81 -4.69 -6.00 10.65
C GLN A 81 -4.49 -5.16 9.38
N PHE A 82 -4.70 -3.85 9.45
CA PHE A 82 -4.39 -2.95 8.33
C PHE A 82 -2.91 -2.94 8.00
N ASN A 83 -2.03 -2.77 8.99
CA ASN A 83 -0.57 -2.75 8.76
C ASN A 83 -0.05 -4.08 8.21
N ASP A 84 -0.52 -5.21 8.73
CA ASP A 84 -0.12 -6.54 8.27
C ASP A 84 -0.63 -6.80 6.84
N ARG A 85 -1.86 -6.37 6.51
CA ARG A 85 -2.40 -6.48 5.15
C ARG A 85 -1.75 -5.52 4.16
N ARG A 86 -1.51 -4.26 4.54
CA ARG A 86 -0.82 -3.26 3.68
C ARG A 86 0.56 -3.75 3.24
N LYS A 87 1.29 -4.46 4.11
CA LYS A 87 2.55 -5.14 3.76
C LYS A 87 2.35 -6.26 2.74
N ASN A 88 1.29 -7.05 2.88
CA ASN A 88 0.97 -8.15 1.95
C ASN A 88 0.43 -7.65 0.60
N THR A 89 -0.31 -6.53 0.59
CA THR A 89 -0.89 -5.92 -0.62
C THR A 89 0.03 -4.87 -1.26
N ALA A 90 1.27 -4.71 -0.79
CA ALA A 90 2.22 -3.72 -1.31
C ALA A 90 2.49 -3.92 -2.82
N GLY A 91 2.63 -5.18 -3.27
CA GLY A 91 2.80 -5.49 -4.70
C GLY A 91 1.58 -5.14 -5.57
N LEU A 92 0.37 -5.33 -5.04
CA LEU A 92 -0.88 -4.91 -5.70
C LEU A 92 -0.97 -3.38 -5.81
N CYS A 93 -0.61 -2.67 -4.74
CA CYS A 93 -0.56 -1.20 -4.72
C CYS A 93 0.40 -0.67 -5.79
N GLU A 94 1.60 -1.25 -5.87
CA GLU A 94 2.64 -0.85 -6.82
C GLU A 94 2.24 -1.11 -8.27
N GLU A 95 1.63 -2.26 -8.56
CA GLU A 95 1.11 -2.58 -9.89
C GLU A 95 -0.03 -1.63 -10.31
N ILE A 96 -0.91 -1.25 -9.37
CA ILE A 96 -1.94 -0.22 -9.62
C ILE A 96 -1.31 1.15 -9.91
N ARG A 97 -0.27 1.57 -9.17
CA ARG A 97 0.47 2.81 -9.45
C ARG A 97 1.11 2.81 -10.83
N LYS A 98 1.76 1.70 -11.22
CA LYS A 98 2.36 1.53 -12.56
C LYS A 98 1.34 1.64 -13.69
N ARG A 99 0.16 1.01 -13.52
CA ARG A 99 -0.93 1.10 -14.51
C ARG A 99 -1.54 2.50 -14.61
N LEU A 100 -1.64 3.20 -13.47
CA LEU A 100 -2.08 4.59 -13.43
C LEU A 100 -1.07 5.49 -14.17
N ALA A 101 0.23 5.35 -13.88
CA ALA A 101 1.31 6.06 -14.56
C ALA A 101 1.29 5.78 -16.07
N MET A 102 1.30 4.52 -16.51
CA MET A 102 1.21 4.14 -17.93
C MET A 102 -0.01 4.73 -18.67
N LYS A 103 -1.12 4.98 -17.97
CA LYS A 103 -2.32 5.62 -18.55
C LYS A 103 -2.26 7.16 -18.54
N MET A 104 -1.45 7.76 -17.67
CA MET A 104 -1.18 9.20 -17.62
C MET A 104 -0.05 9.60 -18.60
N ASP A 105 1.00 8.78 -18.70
CA ASP A 105 2.22 9.01 -19.49
C ASP A 105 2.05 8.74 -21.00
N GLY A 106 0.81 8.70 -21.51
CA GLY A 106 0.53 8.79 -22.94
C GLY A 106 1.15 7.69 -23.82
N ALA A 107 1.22 6.45 -23.33
CA ALA A 107 1.71 5.28 -24.08
C ALA A 107 3.21 5.28 -24.48
N GLU A 108 4.07 6.04 -23.78
CA GLU A 108 5.53 5.89 -23.93
C GLU A 108 6.12 5.04 -22.79
N LYS A 109 6.92 4.02 -23.16
CA LYS A 109 7.45 3.00 -22.24
C LYS A 109 8.58 3.55 -21.36
N THR A 110 8.25 4.33 -20.33
CA THR A 110 9.22 4.76 -19.32
C THR A 110 9.51 3.60 -18.36
N VAL A 111 10.63 2.90 -18.61
CA VAL A 111 11.09 1.76 -17.82
C VAL A 111 11.64 2.24 -16.47
N LEU A 112 10.78 2.38 -15.47
CA LEU A 112 11.20 2.50 -14.07
C LEU A 112 11.66 1.14 -13.54
N CYS A 113 12.90 0.80 -13.87
CA CYS A 113 13.64 -0.28 -13.23
C CYS A 113 14.01 0.14 -11.79
N GLY A 114 13.92 -0.79 -10.83
CA GLY A 114 14.56 -0.62 -9.51
C GLY A 114 13.65 -0.31 -8.32
N PHE A 115 12.61 -1.11 -8.07
CA PHE A 115 12.12 -1.31 -6.68
C PHE A 115 11.65 -2.77 -6.45
N GLN A 116 12.62 -3.69 -6.46
CA GLN A 116 12.43 -5.06 -5.99
C GLN A 116 13.71 -5.54 -5.26
N ALA A 117 13.54 -6.36 -4.22
CA ALA A 117 14.53 -6.78 -3.21
C ALA A 117 14.98 -5.65 -2.24
N HIS A 118 14.62 -5.69 -0.96
CA HIS A 118 15.10 -6.75 -0.05
C HIS A 118 14.02 -7.29 0.90
N ARG A 119 13.80 -8.60 0.84
CA ARG A 119 13.41 -9.43 2.00
C ARG A 119 14.59 -10.35 2.29
N SER A 120 14.84 -10.64 3.56
CA SER A 120 15.94 -11.47 4.12
C SER A 120 17.24 -10.72 4.43
N LEU A 121 17.77 -10.99 5.63
CA LEU A 121 19.09 -10.59 6.16
C LEU A 121 20.20 -11.52 5.59
N PRO A 122 21.49 -11.19 5.78
CA PRO A 122 22.17 -11.53 7.02
C PRO A 122 22.92 -10.37 7.69
N CYS A 123 23.19 -10.54 8.99
CA CYS A 123 24.18 -9.78 9.73
C CYS A 123 25.58 -10.15 9.19
N CYS A 124 26.42 -9.16 8.86
CA CYS A 124 27.82 -9.37 8.49
C CYS A 124 28.71 -8.66 9.51
N GLN A 125 29.77 -9.35 9.95
CA GLN A 125 30.65 -8.88 11.02
C GLN A 125 31.38 -7.59 10.65
N GLY A 126 31.58 -6.72 11.64
CA GLY A 126 32.67 -5.74 11.61
C GLY A 126 33.96 -6.44 12.02
N GLU A 127 34.73 -6.90 11.03
CA GLU A 127 36.13 -7.30 11.26
C GLU A 127 37.07 -6.10 11.12
N ALA A 128 38.22 -6.20 11.79
CA ALA A 128 39.05 -5.05 12.15
C ALA A 128 39.84 -4.45 10.99
N LEU A 129 40.00 -3.12 11.01
CA LEU A 129 41.11 -2.47 10.31
C LEU A 129 42.40 -2.76 11.10
N GLN A 130 43.24 -3.62 10.55
CA GLN A 130 44.67 -3.68 10.87
C GLN A 130 45.44 -3.48 9.58
N ASP A 131 46.17 -2.36 9.49
CA ASP A 131 47.27 -2.16 8.55
C ASP A 131 48.26 -1.17 9.21
N GLY A 132 49.24 -1.71 9.94
CA GLY A 132 50.62 -1.21 9.85
C GLY A 132 51.33 -1.98 8.74
N THR A 133 52.47 -1.60 8.16
CA THR A 133 53.47 -0.56 8.50
C THR A 133 54.15 -0.14 7.16
N ASP A 134 55.27 0.57 7.00
CA ASP A 134 56.36 1.04 7.87
C ASP A 134 57.10 2.23 7.19
N TRP A 135 58.11 2.80 7.89
CA TRP A 135 59.08 3.82 7.45
C TRP A 135 58.62 5.29 7.34
#